data_AF-A0A1I2G7Y5-F1
#
_entry.id   AF-A0A1I2G7Y5-F1
#
_cell.length_a   1.000
_cell.length_b   1.000
_cell.length_c   1.000
_cell.angle_alpha   90.00
_cell.angle_beta   90.00
_cell.angle_gamma   90.00
#
_symmetry.space_group_name_H-M   'P 1'
#
loop_
_entity.id
_entity.type
_entity.pdbx_description
1 polymer ?
#
loop_
_entity_poly.entity_id
_entity_poly.type
_entity_poly.pdbx_seq_one_letter_code
_entity_poly.pdbx_strand_id
1 'polypeptide(L)'
;MSDLKTYIQNVLEANHADNERIDERIEQLESEGHRIVDGGQIGETAWDIVDWRTNEILAAGDDGLDGFVAAGQELDPDDKWIHYDRVVEDVELTEVDTDLPDGLAAVVEDWALSGDTEEIAGFIGWTAEKVERYQDAR
;
A
#
# COMPACT_ATOMS: atom_id res chain seq x y z
N MET A 1 -6.31 -22.28 17.30
CA MET A 1 -4.84 -22.32 17.42
C MET A 1 -4.24 -22.61 16.07
N SER A 2 -4.09 -21.55 15.28
CA SER A 2 -3.12 -21.48 14.20
C SER A 2 -1.73 -21.49 14.85
N ASP A 3 -0.81 -22.34 14.37
CA ASP A 3 0.59 -22.20 14.79
C ASP A 3 1.23 -20.99 14.08
N LEU A 4 2.39 -20.55 14.55
CA LEU A 4 3.06 -19.35 14.01
C LEU A 4 3.26 -19.43 12.49
N LYS A 5 3.52 -20.63 11.94
CA LYS A 5 3.68 -20.82 10.49
C LYS A 5 2.38 -20.55 9.74
N THR A 6 1.29 -21.12 10.24
CA THR A 6 -0.04 -20.94 9.65
C THR A 6 -0.47 -19.47 9.74
N TYR A 7 -0.13 -18.77 10.84
CA TYR A 7 -0.41 -17.34 10.96
C TYR A 7 0.34 -16.51 9.91
N ILE A 8 1.65 -16.73 9.73
CA ILE A 8 2.42 -16.03 8.68
C ILE A 8 1.88 -16.34 7.28
N GLN A 9 1.50 -17.58 7.01
CA GLN A 9 0.88 -17.96 5.72
C GLN A 9 -0.42 -17.19 5.48
N ASN A 10 -1.28 -17.10 6.50
CA ASN A 10 -2.53 -16.35 6.41
C ASN A 10 -2.30 -14.85 6.22
N VAL A 11 -1.29 -14.26 6.88
CA VAL A 11 -0.90 -12.84 6.70
C VAL A 11 -0.47 -12.59 5.26
N LEU A 12 0.38 -13.43 4.69
CA LEU A 12 0.82 -13.31 3.30
C LEU A 12 -0.34 -13.50 2.31
N GLU A 13 -1.24 -14.46 2.57
CA GLU A 13 -2.44 -14.68 1.76
C GLU A 13 -3.41 -13.50 1.82
N ALA A 14 -3.63 -12.94 3.01
CA ALA A 14 -4.43 -11.74 3.22
C ALA A 14 -3.84 -10.54 2.47
N ASN A 15 -2.54 -10.27 2.65
CA ASN A 15 -1.86 -9.18 1.96
C ASN A 15 -1.96 -9.30 0.44
N HIS A 16 -1.74 -10.50 -0.12
CA HIS A 16 -1.88 -10.71 -1.56
C HIS A 16 -3.30 -10.45 -2.06
N ALA A 17 -4.31 -10.95 -1.35
CA ALA A 17 -5.72 -10.73 -1.71
C ALA A 17 -6.13 -9.26 -1.57
N ASP A 18 -5.60 -8.55 -0.58
CA ASP A 18 -5.85 -7.13 -0.37
C ASP A 18 -5.22 -6.30 -1.50
N ASN A 19 -4.00 -6.63 -1.91
CA ASN A 19 -3.34 -5.99 -3.06
C ASN A 19 -4.10 -6.23 -4.36
N GLU A 20 -4.62 -7.44 -4.60
CA GLU A 20 -5.48 -7.72 -5.77
C GLU A 20 -6.75 -6.86 -5.73
N ARG A 21 -7.39 -6.68 -4.56
CA ARG A 21 -8.57 -5.81 -4.41
C ARG A 21 -8.24 -4.34 -4.63
N ILE A 22 -7.08 -3.88 -4.17
CA ILE A 22 -6.59 -2.52 -4.42
C ILE A 22 -6.36 -2.31 -5.92
N ASP A 23 -5.68 -3.23 -6.60
CA ASP A 23 -5.45 -3.16 -8.05
C ASP A 23 -6.78 -3.12 -8.82
N GLU A 24 -7.75 -3.99 -8.48
CA GLU A 24 -9.10 -3.97 -9.07
C GLU A 24 -9.81 -2.64 -8.86
N ARG A 25 -9.69 -2.05 -7.65
CA ARG A 25 -10.30 -0.76 -7.33
C ARG A 25 -9.66 0.37 -8.13
N ILE A 26 -8.34 0.35 -8.31
CA ILE A 26 -7.61 1.31 -9.15
C ILE A 26 -8.06 1.21 -10.59
N GLU A 27 -8.10 -0.01 -11.16
CA GLU A 27 -8.55 -0.22 -12.54
C GLU A 27 -9.99 0.27 -12.74
N GLN A 28 -10.87 0.05 -11.75
CA GLN A 28 -12.23 0.58 -11.78
C GLN A 28 -12.24 2.12 -11.83
N LEU A 29 -11.54 2.78 -10.90
CA LEU A 29 -11.46 4.24 -10.83
C LEU A 29 -10.88 4.84 -12.13
N GLU A 30 -9.83 4.24 -12.67
CA GLU A 30 -9.25 4.65 -13.95
C GLU A 30 -10.25 4.52 -15.11
N SER A 31 -11.05 3.44 -15.12
CA SER A 31 -12.12 3.25 -16.13
C SER A 31 -13.26 4.27 -16.02
N GLU A 32 -13.48 4.82 -14.83
CA GLU A 32 -14.43 5.90 -14.52
C GLU A 32 -13.85 7.29 -14.85
N GLY A 33 -12.60 7.35 -15.30
CA GLY A 33 -11.90 8.57 -15.70
C GLY A 33 -11.17 9.27 -14.54
N HIS A 34 -10.95 8.59 -13.43
CA HIS A 34 -10.12 9.09 -12.34
C HIS A 34 -8.63 8.86 -12.62
N ARG A 35 -7.78 9.69 -12.03
CA ARG A 35 -6.32 9.47 -11.98
C ARG A 35 -5.91 9.18 -10.56
N ILE A 36 -5.09 8.15 -10.35
CA ILE A 36 -4.53 7.88 -9.03
C ILE A 36 -3.24 8.67 -8.86
N VAL A 37 -3.17 9.42 -7.76
CA VAL A 37 -1.99 10.19 -7.39
C VAL A 37 -1.50 9.80 -6.01
N ASP A 38 -0.24 10.06 -5.76
CA ASP A 38 0.41 9.90 -4.47
C ASP A 38 1.25 11.15 -4.18
N GLY A 39 2.04 11.13 -3.12
CA GLY A 39 2.84 12.25 -2.66
C GLY A 39 2.10 13.08 -1.62
N GLY A 40 2.82 14.06 -1.10
CA GLY A 40 2.32 14.90 -0.02
C GLY A 40 3.45 15.69 0.59
N GLN A 41 3.39 15.89 1.90
CA GLN A 41 4.43 16.62 2.61
C GLN A 41 5.69 15.77 2.79
N ILE A 42 6.80 16.21 2.19
CA ILE A 42 8.12 15.54 2.27
C ILE A 42 9.12 16.29 3.16
N GLY A 43 8.72 17.43 3.72
CA GLY A 43 9.51 18.24 4.66
C GLY A 43 8.64 19.27 5.39
N GLU A 44 9.24 20.16 6.18
CA GLU A 44 8.47 21.17 6.92
C GLU A 44 7.61 22.03 5.98
N THR A 45 8.18 22.42 4.83
CA THR A 45 7.51 23.21 3.79
C THR A 45 7.53 22.52 2.42
N ALA A 46 8.36 21.49 2.25
CA ALA A 46 8.51 20.78 0.99
C ALA A 46 7.38 19.77 0.74
N TRP A 47 6.91 19.69 -0.49
CA TRP A 47 5.86 18.78 -0.94
C TRP A 47 6.07 18.31 -2.38
N ASP A 48 5.46 17.18 -2.73
CA ASP A 48 5.33 16.68 -4.09
C ASP A 48 3.93 16.11 -4.36
N ILE A 49 3.60 15.97 -5.64
CA ILE A 49 2.47 15.20 -6.14
C ILE A 49 3.00 14.30 -7.24
N VAL A 50 2.73 13.01 -7.13
CA VAL A 50 3.31 11.97 -7.97
C VAL A 50 2.18 11.20 -8.65
N ASP A 51 2.33 10.89 -9.93
CA ASP A 51 1.48 9.89 -10.57
C ASP A 51 1.82 8.52 -10.02
N TRP A 52 0.86 7.89 -9.34
CA TRP A 52 1.08 6.62 -8.65
C TRP A 52 1.50 5.51 -9.63
N ARG A 53 0.97 5.51 -10.85
CA ARG A 53 1.22 4.45 -11.84
C ARG A 53 2.61 4.55 -12.46
N THR A 54 3.07 5.77 -12.73
CA THR A 54 4.30 6.02 -13.48
C THR A 54 5.47 6.46 -12.62
N ASN A 55 5.24 6.80 -11.35
CA ASN A 55 6.19 7.48 -10.46
C ASN A 55 6.69 8.83 -11.02
N GLU A 56 5.94 9.46 -11.92
CA GLU A 56 6.26 10.79 -12.44
C GLU A 56 5.87 11.86 -11.41
N ILE A 57 6.80 12.73 -11.04
CA ILE A 57 6.49 13.92 -10.24
C ILE A 57 5.71 14.91 -11.13
N LEU A 58 4.43 15.09 -10.81
CA LEU A 58 3.52 16.01 -11.50
C LEU A 58 3.72 17.44 -11.05
N ALA A 59 4.00 17.64 -9.76
CA ALA A 59 4.40 18.91 -9.20
C ALA A 59 5.20 18.72 -7.92
N ALA A 60 5.99 19.73 -7.56
CA ALA A 60 6.67 19.81 -6.29
C ALA A 60 6.89 21.27 -5.90
N GLY A 61 6.99 21.54 -4.61
CA GLY A 61 7.16 22.89 -4.07
C GLY A 61 7.75 22.90 -2.67
N ASP A 62 7.98 24.11 -2.15
CA ASP A 62 8.56 24.37 -0.83
C ASP A 62 7.85 25.53 -0.10
N ASP A 63 6.57 25.69 -0.39
CA ASP A 63 5.66 26.72 0.11
C ASP A 63 4.52 26.11 0.96
N GLY A 64 4.69 24.85 1.39
CA GLY A 64 3.82 24.14 2.31
C GLY A 64 2.46 23.78 1.72
N LEU A 65 1.48 23.65 2.61
CA LEU A 65 0.14 23.19 2.27
C LEU A 65 -0.57 24.08 1.24
N ASP A 66 -0.36 25.40 1.31
CA ASP A 66 -1.02 26.34 0.39
C ASP A 66 -0.57 26.11 -1.06
N GLY A 67 0.73 25.88 -1.27
CA GLY A 67 1.27 25.54 -2.59
C GLY A 67 0.80 24.19 -3.11
N PHE A 68 0.80 23.17 -2.24
CA PHE A 68 0.29 21.84 -2.56
C PHE A 68 -1.18 21.88 -3.03
N VAL A 69 -2.05 22.55 -2.26
CA VAL A 69 -3.48 22.68 -2.61
C VAL A 69 -3.68 23.47 -3.90
N ALA A 70 -2.93 24.56 -4.10
CA ALA A 70 -3.02 25.35 -5.32
C ALA A 70 -2.59 24.54 -6.55
N ALA A 71 -1.49 23.78 -6.46
CA ALA A 71 -1.02 22.91 -7.53
C ALA A 71 -2.03 21.80 -7.85
N GLY A 72 -2.62 21.17 -6.82
CA GLY A 72 -3.69 20.18 -7.02
C GLY A 72 -4.89 20.74 -7.79
N GLN A 73 -5.37 21.93 -7.43
CA GLN A 73 -6.48 22.60 -8.12
C GLN A 73 -6.15 23.01 -9.56
N GLU A 74 -4.90 23.39 -9.83
CA GLU A 74 -4.46 23.73 -11.20
C GLU A 74 -4.34 22.49 -12.09
N LEU A 75 -3.80 21.41 -11.55
CA LEU A 75 -3.55 20.16 -12.29
C LEU A 75 -4.81 19.30 -12.46
N ASP A 76 -5.77 19.42 -11.54
CA ASP A 76 -7.03 18.68 -11.55
C ASP A 76 -8.26 19.58 -11.37
N PRO A 77 -8.55 20.45 -12.36
CA PRO A 77 -9.68 21.38 -12.27
C PRO A 77 -11.05 20.70 -12.26
N ASP A 78 -11.13 19.42 -12.64
CA ASP A 78 -12.35 18.63 -12.74
C ASP A 78 -12.59 17.70 -11.53
N ASP A 79 -11.72 17.75 -10.51
CA ASP A 79 -11.79 16.93 -9.28
C ASP A 79 -11.86 15.41 -9.60
N LYS A 80 -10.92 14.95 -10.43
CA LYS A 80 -10.78 13.57 -10.91
C LYS A 80 -9.63 12.81 -10.28
N TRP A 81 -8.77 13.47 -9.51
CA TRP A 81 -7.65 12.82 -8.85
C TRP A 81 -8.10 12.19 -7.54
N ILE A 82 -7.62 10.98 -7.30
CA ILE A 82 -7.85 10.23 -6.06
C ILE A 82 -6.48 9.88 -5.49
N HIS A 83 -6.23 10.25 -4.24
CA HIS A 83 -5.01 9.85 -3.55
C HIS A 83 -4.99 8.33 -3.31
N TYR A 84 -3.83 7.70 -3.48
CA TYR A 84 -3.66 6.26 -3.28
C TYR A 84 -4.09 5.82 -1.87
N ASP A 85 -3.74 6.57 -0.82
CA ASP A 85 -4.18 6.30 0.55
C ASP A 85 -5.71 6.19 0.66
N ARG A 86 -6.44 7.00 -0.10
CA ARG A 86 -7.91 6.96 -0.13
C ARG A 86 -8.43 5.69 -0.80
N VAL A 87 -7.71 5.17 -1.80
CA VAL A 87 -8.02 3.87 -2.41
C VAL A 87 -7.81 2.75 -1.40
N VAL A 88 -6.70 2.78 -0.65
CA VAL A 88 -6.42 1.80 0.40
C VAL A 88 -7.49 1.85 1.50
N GLU A 89 -7.91 3.03 1.93
CA GLU A 89 -9.01 3.19 2.91
C GLU A 89 -10.36 2.66 2.41
N ASP A 90 -10.64 2.79 1.10
CA ASP A 90 -11.87 2.27 0.50
C ASP A 90 -11.88 0.73 0.43
N VAL A 91 -10.70 0.09 0.45
CA VAL A 91 -10.56 -1.37 0.52
C VAL A 91 -10.46 -1.78 1.99
N GLU A 92 -11.48 -2.45 2.51
CA GLU A 92 -11.44 -3.01 3.87
C GLU A 92 -10.35 -4.10 3.95
N LEU A 93 -9.17 -3.73 4.46
CA LEU A 93 -8.03 -4.65 4.62
C LEU A 93 -8.37 -5.78 5.57
N THR A 94 -7.87 -6.96 5.25
CA THR A 94 -8.16 -8.20 5.97
C THR A 94 -7.32 -8.28 7.23
N GLU A 95 -7.95 -8.21 8.40
CA GLU A 95 -7.30 -8.51 9.67
C GLU A 95 -7.19 -10.05 9.85
N VAL A 96 -6.00 -10.53 10.20
CA VAL A 96 -5.76 -11.96 10.41
C VAL A 96 -5.85 -12.31 11.89
N ASP A 97 -6.87 -13.07 12.26
CA ASP A 97 -7.07 -13.54 13.64
C ASP A 97 -5.87 -14.36 14.16
N THR A 98 -5.44 -14.06 15.39
CA THR A 98 -4.36 -14.78 16.07
C THR A 98 -4.56 -14.84 17.59
N ASP A 99 -4.01 -15.88 18.21
CA ASP A 99 -3.97 -16.04 19.67
C ASP A 99 -2.70 -15.38 20.28
N LEU A 100 -1.84 -14.77 19.45
CA LEU A 100 -0.63 -14.07 19.90
C LEU A 100 -0.98 -12.73 20.56
N PRO A 101 -0.21 -12.27 21.57
CA PRO A 101 -0.35 -10.91 22.07
C PRO A 101 -0.10 -9.89 20.96
N ASP A 102 -0.88 -8.79 20.93
CA ASP A 102 -0.90 -7.80 19.85
C ASP A 102 0.49 -7.31 19.44
N GLY A 103 1.37 -7.00 20.42
CA GLY A 103 2.72 -6.53 20.11
C GLY A 103 3.61 -7.59 19.46
N LEU A 104 3.36 -8.88 19.71
CA LEU A 104 4.06 -9.97 19.04
C LEU A 104 3.44 -10.26 17.66
N ALA A 105 2.12 -10.21 17.55
CA ALA A 105 1.39 -10.32 16.29
C ALA A 105 1.89 -9.28 15.29
N ALA A 106 1.90 -8.01 15.68
CA ALA A 106 2.36 -6.90 14.84
C ALA A 106 3.82 -7.06 14.37
N VAL A 107 4.73 -7.51 15.24
CA VAL A 107 6.14 -7.74 14.87
C VAL A 107 6.27 -8.92 13.89
N VAL A 108 5.46 -9.96 14.05
CA VAL A 108 5.47 -11.11 13.13
C VAL A 108 4.88 -10.72 11.77
N GLU A 109 3.81 -9.92 11.75
CA GLU A 109 3.23 -9.38 10.51
C GLU A 109 4.23 -8.50 9.77
N ASP A 110 4.84 -7.53 10.46
CA ASP A 110 5.87 -6.66 9.89
C ASP A 110 7.03 -7.48 9.30
N TRP A 111 7.52 -8.47 10.04
CA TRP A 111 8.54 -9.39 9.54
C TRP A 111 8.07 -10.23 8.35
N ALA A 112 6.84 -10.74 8.37
CA ALA A 112 6.29 -11.51 7.26
C ALA A 112 6.21 -10.69 5.97
N LEU A 113 5.85 -9.40 6.06
CA LEU A 113 5.64 -8.52 4.91
C LEU A 113 6.93 -7.86 4.39
N SER A 114 7.91 -7.59 5.27
CA SER A 114 9.13 -6.85 4.91
C SER A 114 10.44 -7.62 5.07
N GLY A 115 10.39 -8.81 5.69
CA GLY A 115 11.56 -9.62 5.97
C GLY A 115 12.11 -10.34 4.73
N ASP A 116 13.28 -10.96 4.92
CA ASP A 116 13.96 -11.71 3.85
C ASP A 116 13.09 -12.87 3.34
N THR A 117 12.79 -12.82 2.05
CA THR A 117 11.90 -13.77 1.39
C THR A 117 12.36 -15.22 1.50
N GLU A 118 13.67 -15.50 1.41
CA GLU A 118 14.23 -16.86 1.48
C GLU A 118 14.14 -17.42 2.91
N GLU A 119 14.41 -16.59 3.92
CA GLU A 119 14.24 -16.96 5.32
C GLU A 119 12.79 -17.32 5.65
N ILE A 120 11.85 -16.45 5.26
CA ILE A 120 10.42 -16.66 5.49
C ILE A 120 9.95 -17.92 4.76
N ALA A 121 10.32 -18.09 3.49
CA ALA A 121 9.99 -19.27 2.69
C ALA A 121 10.50 -20.55 3.35
N GLY A 122 11.75 -20.55 3.83
CA GLY A 122 12.33 -21.66 4.59
C GLY A 122 11.58 -21.95 5.90
N PHE A 123 11.10 -20.92 6.60
CA PHE A 123 10.36 -21.07 7.84
C PHE A 123 8.97 -21.68 7.62
N ILE A 124 8.19 -21.14 6.68
CA ILE A 124 6.80 -21.56 6.43
C ILE A 124 6.66 -22.73 5.44
N GLY A 125 7.74 -23.08 4.74
CA GLY A 125 7.77 -24.18 3.77
C GLY A 125 7.16 -23.84 2.40
N TRP A 126 7.16 -22.56 2.02
CA TRP A 126 6.80 -22.11 0.67
C TRP A 126 8.06 -21.94 -0.20
N THR A 127 7.86 -21.63 -1.49
CA THR A 127 8.94 -21.16 -2.35
C THR A 127 9.17 -19.68 -2.13
N ALA A 128 10.41 -19.21 -2.29
CA ALA A 128 10.73 -17.78 -2.23
C ALA A 128 9.91 -16.96 -3.23
N GLU A 129 9.75 -17.44 -4.47
CA GLU A 129 8.90 -16.82 -5.50
C GLU A 129 7.45 -16.58 -5.04
N LYS A 130 6.86 -17.53 -4.29
CA LYS A 130 5.49 -17.36 -3.76
C LYS A 130 5.48 -16.29 -2.66
N VAL A 131 6.47 -16.30 -1.78
CA VAL A 131 6.58 -15.33 -0.68
C VAL A 131 6.78 -13.93 -1.26
N GLU A 132 7.70 -13.74 -2.21
CA GLU A 132 7.95 -12.46 -2.90
C GLU A 132 6.65 -11.89 -3.47
N ARG A 133 5.94 -12.70 -4.27
CA ARG A 133 4.64 -12.32 -4.83
C ARG A 133 3.61 -11.90 -3.77
N TYR A 134 3.64 -12.49 -2.58
CA TYR A 134 2.65 -12.26 -1.52
C TYR A 134 3.09 -11.18 -0.54
N GLN A 135 4.37 -10.80 -0.55
CA GLN A 135 4.92 -9.64 0.17
C GLN A 135 4.73 -8.35 -0.62
N ASP A 136 4.87 -8.41 -1.95
CA ASP A 136 4.76 -7.25 -2.84
C ASP A 136 3.40 -6.55 -2.70
N ALA A 137 3.38 -5.52 -1.86
CA ALA A 137 2.58 -4.33 -2.04
C ALA A 137 3.38 -3.46 -3.01
N ARG A 138 2.79 -3.21 -4.17
CA ARG A 138 3.44 -2.54 -5.29
C ARG A 138 4.03 -1.18 -4.92
#